data_AF-A0A7C7JBK9-F1
#
_entry.id   AF-A0A7C7JBK9-F1
#
_cell.length_a   1.000
_cell.length_b   1.000
_cell.length_c   1.000
_cell.angle_alpha   90.00
_cell.angle_beta   90.00
_cell.angle_gamma   90.00
#
_symmetry.space_group_name_H-M   'P 1'
#
loop_
_entity.id
_entity.type
_entity.pdbx_description
1 polymer ?
#
loop_
_entity_poly.entity_id
_entity_poly.type
_entity_poly.pdbx_seq_one_letter_code
_entity_poly.pdbx_strand_id
1 'polypeptide(L)'
;GSDTNPMFSVTFIWHIVIGGYAFGLVFMAVEPVTGSHTNPGRWIYGILIGIMVVLIRVINPAFPEGMMLAILFANLFSPLIDHYVKESNIKKRLKIQANYE
;
A
#
# COMPACT_ATOMS: atom_id res chain seq x y z
N GLY A 1 0.99 14.54 -23.64
CA GLY A 1 0.28 13.28 -23.33
C GLY A 1 0.00 13.28 -21.84
N SER A 2 -1.20 13.51 -21.33
CA SER A 2 -2.53 13.60 -21.96
C SER A 2 -3.17 14.94 -21.61
N ASP A 3 -3.59 15.73 -22.59
CA ASP A 3 -4.19 17.07 -22.39
C ASP A 3 -5.63 17.02 -21.84
N THR A 4 -6.11 15.82 -21.49
CA THR A 4 -7.47 15.54 -21.00
C THR A 4 -7.56 15.35 -19.49
N ASN A 5 -6.45 15.27 -18.75
CA ASN A 5 -6.46 15.09 -17.31
C ASN A 5 -5.79 16.28 -16.59
N PRO A 6 -6.57 17.19 -15.94
CA PRO A 6 -6.01 18.32 -15.19
C PRO A 6 -5.15 17.88 -14.00
N MET A 7 -5.13 16.58 -13.67
CA MET A 7 -4.25 16.00 -12.67
C MET A 7 -2.79 15.83 -13.15
N PHE A 8 -2.51 15.88 -14.46
CA PHE A 8 -1.13 15.84 -14.98
C PHE A 8 -0.36 17.16 -14.79
N SER A 9 -1.07 18.28 -14.57
CA SER A 9 -0.44 19.60 -14.41
C SER A 9 -0.02 19.91 -12.97
N VAL A 10 -0.44 19.11 -11.99
CA VAL A 10 -0.06 19.29 -10.58
C VAL A 10 1.25 18.56 -10.30
N THR A 11 2.18 19.21 -9.58
CA THR A 11 3.42 18.57 -9.14
C THR A 11 3.12 17.35 -8.25
N PHE A 12 3.96 16.32 -8.30
CA PHE A 12 3.82 15.10 -7.49
C PHE A 12 3.58 15.36 -6.00
N ILE A 13 4.22 16.38 -5.43
CA ILE A 13 4.08 16.76 -4.02
C ILE A 13 2.66 17.25 -3.71
N TRP A 14 2.03 17.98 -4.63
CA TRP A 14 0.67 18.49 -4.45
C TRP A 14 -0.38 17.38 -4.52
N HIS A 15 -0.10 16.26 -5.18
CA HIS A 15 -0.99 15.10 -5.18
C HIS A 15 -1.14 14.45 -3.79
N ILE A 16 -0.12 14.57 -2.93
CA ILE A 16 -0.15 14.00 -1.58
C ILE A 16 -1.05 14.83 -0.65
N VAL A 17 -1.14 16.13 -0.88
CA VAL A 17 -1.87 17.08 -0.01
C VAL A 17 -3.31 17.32 -0.49
N ILE A 18 -3.59 17.15 -1.78
CA ILE A 18 -4.90 17.45 -2.39
C ILE A 18 -5.77 16.17 -2.49
N GLY A 19 -7.08 16.33 -2.26
CA GLY A 19 -8.10 15.29 -2.54
C GLY A 19 -8.15 14.13 -1.54
N GLY A 20 -8.05 14.42 -0.24
CA GLY A 20 -8.25 13.42 0.83
C GLY A 20 -7.15 12.36 0.96
N TYR A 21 -6.07 12.43 0.18
CA TYR A 21 -4.97 11.46 0.20
C TYR A 21 -4.29 11.36 1.57
N ALA A 22 -3.80 12.50 2.08
CA ALA A 22 -3.17 12.55 3.40
C ALA A 22 -4.14 12.14 4.52
N PHE A 23 -5.42 12.53 4.42
CA PHE A 23 -6.44 12.13 5.38
C PHE A 23 -6.66 10.61 5.38
N GLY A 24 -6.87 10.00 4.20
CA GLY A 24 -7.03 8.56 4.08
C GLY A 24 -5.77 7.78 4.51
N LEU A 25 -4.57 8.32 4.25
CA LEU A 25 -3.31 7.68 4.64
C LEU A 25 -3.11 7.70 6.17
N VAL A 26 -3.48 8.80 6.84
CA VAL A 26 -3.30 8.94 8.29
C VAL A 26 -4.42 8.26 9.08
N PHE A 27 -5.68 8.33 8.61
CA PHE A 27 -6.84 7.89 9.38
C PHE A 27 -7.42 6.55 8.94
N MET A 28 -7.32 6.18 7.66
CA MET A 28 -7.91 4.93 7.14
C MET A 28 -6.88 3.82 6.93
N ALA A 29 -5.70 4.14 6.37
CA ALA A 29 -4.66 3.14 6.12
C ALA A 29 -3.97 2.63 7.41
N VAL A 30 -4.18 3.30 8.55
CA VAL A 30 -3.60 2.94 9.86
C VAL A 30 -4.56 2.02 10.66
N GLU A 31 -5.64 1.51 10.06
CA GLU A 31 -6.53 0.59 10.77
C GLU A 31 -5.82 -0.73 11.14
N PRO A 32 -5.84 -1.16 12.42
CA PRO A 32 -5.04 -2.29 12.89
C PRO A 32 -5.68 -3.67 12.67
N VAL A 33 -6.95 -3.72 12.23
CA VAL A 33 -7.75 -4.95 12.21
C VAL A 33 -7.60 -5.72 10.90
N THR A 34 -7.53 -5.02 9.77
CA THR A 34 -7.50 -5.60 8.42
C THR A 34 -6.10 -5.55 7.79
N GLY A 35 -5.21 -4.70 8.32
CA GLY A 35 -3.83 -4.54 7.87
C GLY A 35 -2.91 -5.70 8.26
N SER A 36 -1.72 -5.72 7.65
CA SER A 36 -0.71 -6.76 7.91
C SER A 36 -0.20 -6.68 9.35
N HIS A 37 -0.24 -7.82 10.06
CA HIS A 37 0.13 -7.90 11.48
C HIS A 37 1.65 -8.07 11.70
N THR A 38 2.41 -8.36 10.64
CA THR A 38 3.86 -8.52 10.73
C THR A 38 4.58 -7.17 10.55
N ASN A 39 5.65 -6.93 11.34
CA ASN A 39 6.44 -5.68 11.24
C ASN A 39 6.92 -5.37 9.81
N PRO A 40 7.57 -6.30 9.08
CA PRO A 40 7.99 -6.04 7.71
C PRO A 40 6.80 -6.04 6.71
N GLY A 41 5.72 -6.78 6.99
CA GLY A 41 4.52 -6.77 6.16
C GLY A 41 3.78 -5.43 6.22
N ARG A 42 3.78 -4.75 7.37
CA ARG A 42 3.21 -3.40 7.53
C ARG A 42 3.89 -2.37 6.63
N TRP A 43 5.20 -2.47 6.42
CA TRP A 43 5.93 -1.61 5.47
C TRP A 43 5.53 -1.88 4.02
N ILE A 44 5.44 -3.15 3.63
CA ILE A 44 5.02 -3.56 2.27
C ILE A 44 3.59 -3.10 2.00
N TYR A 45 2.70 -3.28 2.98
CA TYR A 45 1.31 -2.87 2.93
C TYR A 45 1.16 -1.34 2.73
N GLY A 46 1.90 -0.52 3.49
CA GLY A 46 1.86 0.95 3.34
C GLY A 46 2.38 1.43 1.97
N ILE A 47 3.46 0.82 1.47
CA ILE A 47 3.99 1.13 0.13
C ILE A 47 3.00 0.73 -0.96
N LEU A 48 2.34 -0.42 -0.82
CA LEU A 48 1.33 -0.90 -1.75
C LEU A 48 0.17 0.09 -1.89
N ILE A 49 -0.36 0.59 -0.77
CA ILE A 49 -1.44 1.61 -0.79
C ILE A 49 -0.97 2.86 -1.51
N GLY A 50 0.20 3.41 -1.14
CA GLY A 50 0.69 4.66 -1.72
C GLY A 50 0.87 4.59 -3.24
N ILE A 51 1.47 3.50 -3.74
CA ILE A 51 1.61 3.27 -5.19
C ILE A 51 0.24 3.14 -5.85
N MET A 52 -0.66 2.37 -5.24
CA MET A 52 -1.94 2.05 -5.86
C MET A 52 -2.86 3.26 -5.98
N VAL A 53 -2.80 4.20 -5.03
CA VAL A 53 -3.57 5.43 -5.11
C VAL A 53 -3.09 6.34 -6.24
N VAL A 54 -1.76 6.50 -6.40
CA VAL A 54 -1.21 7.32 -7.50
C VAL A 54 -1.58 6.68 -8.84
N LEU A 55 -1.47 5.35 -8.94
CA LEU A 55 -1.81 4.60 -10.14
C LEU A 55 -3.30 4.75 -10.50
N ILE A 56 -4.21 4.61 -9.54
CA ILE A 56 -5.65 4.80 -9.75
C ILE A 56 -5.96 6.24 -10.19
N ARG A 57 -5.32 7.24 -9.57
CA ARG A 57 -5.53 8.66 -9.92
C ARG A 57 -5.03 9.02 -11.32
N VAL A 58 -3.94 8.41 -11.78
CA VAL A 58 -3.35 8.70 -13.09
C VAL A 58 -4.06 7.95 -14.22
N ILE A 59 -4.48 6.70 -13.97
CA ILE A 59 -5.07 5.83 -15.00
C ILE A 59 -6.58 6.06 -15.14
N ASN A 60 -7.29 6.43 -14.07
CA ASN A 60 -8.74 6.52 -14.09
C ASN A 60 -9.25 7.97 -14.03
N PRO A 61 -9.59 8.60 -15.18
CA PRO A 61 -10.15 9.96 -15.21
C PRO A 61 -11.55 10.08 -14.57
N ALA A 62 -12.23 8.97 -14.30
CA ALA A 62 -13.59 8.97 -13.76
C ALA A 62 -13.67 9.12 -12.22
N PHE A 63 -12.59 8.84 -11.49
CA PHE A 63 -12.58 8.89 -10.02
C PHE A 63 -11.39 9.70 -9.50
N PRO A 64 -11.60 10.97 -9.11
CA PRO A 64 -10.54 11.81 -8.55
C PRO A 64 -10.03 11.33 -7.17
N GLU A 65 -10.80 10.45 -6.49
CA GLU A 65 -10.48 9.89 -5.18
C GLU A 65 -10.18 8.38 -5.24
N GLY A 66 -8.92 8.02 -5.48
CA GLY A 66 -8.47 6.62 -5.51
C GLY A 66 -8.19 5.98 -4.15
N MET A 67 -8.32 6.72 -3.04
CA MET A 67 -7.93 6.27 -1.69
C MET A 67 -8.68 5.04 -1.21
N MET A 68 -10.02 5.08 -1.26
CA MET A 68 -10.85 3.99 -0.71
C MET A 68 -10.61 2.68 -1.46
N LEU A 69 -10.55 2.73 -2.79
CA LEU A 69 -10.30 1.56 -3.63
C LEU A 69 -8.90 0.97 -3.39
N ALA A 70 -7.89 1.82 -3.22
CA ALA A 70 -6.54 1.37 -2.91
C ALA A 70 -6.44 0.67 -1.55
N ILE A 71 -7.16 1.18 -0.54
CA ILE A 71 -7.20 0.57 0.81
C ILE A 71 -7.90 -0.78 0.75
N LEU A 72 -9.06 -0.86 0.08
CA LEU A 72 -9.77 -2.14 -0.10
C LEU A 72 -8.91 -3.18 -0.81
N PHE A 73 -8.19 -2.75 -1.86
CA PHE A 73 -7.25 -3.62 -2.57
C PHE A 73 -6.12 -4.07 -1.65
N ALA A 74 -5.47 -3.17 -0.93
CA ALA A 74 -4.41 -3.53 0.01
C ALA A 74 -4.89 -4.47 1.12
N ASN A 75 -6.12 -4.29 1.63
CA ASN A 75 -6.73 -5.19 2.62
C ASN A 75 -6.91 -6.61 2.07
N LEU A 76 -7.24 -6.75 0.78
CA LEU A 76 -7.32 -8.07 0.13
C LEU A 76 -5.94 -8.77 0.06
N PHE A 77 -4.86 -8.00 -0.14
CA PHE A 77 -3.50 -8.52 -0.23
C PHE A 77 -2.79 -8.66 1.14
N SER A 78 -3.32 -8.04 2.19
CA SER A 78 -2.82 -8.12 3.56
C SER A 78 -2.51 -9.56 4.05
N PRO A 79 -3.43 -10.54 3.96
CA PRO A 79 -3.16 -11.91 4.38
C PRO A 79 -2.09 -12.61 3.52
N LEU A 80 -2.00 -12.27 2.23
CA LEU A 80 -0.98 -12.82 1.33
C LEU A 80 0.41 -12.32 1.71
N ILE A 81 0.53 -11.03 2.01
CA ILE A 81 1.77 -10.40 2.48
C ILE A 81 2.22 -11.06 3.80
N ASP A 82 1.28 -11.24 4.74
CA ASP A 82 1.58 -11.88 6.02
C ASP A 82 2.02 -13.34 5.89
N HIS A 83 1.43 -14.10 4.96
CA HIS A 83 1.85 -15.48 4.72
C HIS A 83 3.30 -15.55 4.21
N TYR A 84 3.64 -14.74 3.21
CA TYR A 84 4.98 -14.70 2.62
C TYR A 84 6.06 -14.26 3.63
N VAL A 85 5.74 -13.27 4.46
CA VAL A 85 6.63 -12.80 5.54
C VAL A 85 6.84 -13.87 6.60
N LYS A 86 5.78 -14.58 7.03
CA LYS A 86 5.89 -15.66 8.02
C LYS A 86 6.75 -16.80 7.50
N GLU A 87 6.53 -17.24 6.26
CA GLU A 87 7.36 -18.27 5.64
C GLU A 87 8.84 -17.89 5.59
N SER A 88 9.13 -16.63 5.21
CA SER A 88 10.50 -16.13 5.14
C SER A 88 11.20 -16.13 6.50
N ASN A 89 10.47 -15.80 7.57
CA ASN A 89 10.98 -15.87 8.94
C ASN A 89 11.18 -17.31 9.41
N ILE A 90 10.27 -18.24 9.08
CA ILE A 90 10.41 -19.67 9.41
C ILE A 90 11.64 -20.26 8.71
N LYS A 91 11.82 -19.99 7.41
CA LYS A 91 13.00 -20.44 6.63
C LYS A 91 14.31 -19.91 7.21
N LYS A 92 14.34 -18.63 7.64
CA LYS A 92 15.50 -18.07 8.35
C LYS A 92 15.81 -18.81 9.65
N ARG A 93 14.80 -19.11 10.47
CA ARG A 93 14.99 -19.83 11.75
C ARG A 93 15.51 -21.25 11.54
N LEU A 94 14.94 -21.99 10.58
CA LEU A 94 15.38 -23.34 10.23
C LEU A 94 16.83 -23.35 9.72
N LYS A 95 17.22 -22.37 8.89
CA LYS A 95 18.61 -22.25 8.41
C LYS A 95 19.60 -21.97 9.55
N ILE A 96 19.19 -21.20 10.56
CA ILE A 96 20.02 -20.95 11.74
C ILE A 96 20.19 -22.24 12.54
N GLN A 97 19.12 -23.01 12.78
CA GLN A 97 19.20 -24.29 13.49
C GLN A 97 20.11 -25.31 12.78
N ALA A 98 19.99 -25.43 11.46
CA ALA A 98 20.83 -26.33 10.66
C ALA A 98 22.32 -25.97 10.64
N ASN A 99 22.71 -24.75 11.02
CA ASN A 99 24.13 -24.36 11.16
C ASN A 99 24.73 -24.76 12.52
N TYR A 100 23.91 -25.21 13.48
CA TYR A 100 24.36 -25.68 14.80
C TYR A 100 24.44 -27.21 14.89
N GLU A 101 23.99 -27.93 13.85
CA GLU A 101 24.11 -29.39 13.68
C GLU A 101 25.27 -29.73 12.75
#